data_AF-A0A2N1MCU8-F1
#
_entry.id   AF-A0A2N1MCU8-F1
#
_cell.length_a   1.000
_cell.length_b   1.000
_cell.length_c   1.000
_cell.angle_alpha   90.00
_cell.angle_beta   90.00
_cell.angle_gamma   90.00
#
_symmetry.space_group_name_H-M   'P 1'
#
loop_
_entity.id
_entity.type
_entity.pdbx_description
1 polymer ?
#
loop_
_entity_poly.entity_id
_entity_poly.type
_entity_poly.pdbx_seq_one_letter_code
_entity_poly.pdbx_strand_id
1 'polypeptide(L)'
;MYPPYLFILLYRASSKRVKTDHDEIDDESLNKFWQAIKKASCDKFLELSEDTRFLGKRNGPSTLLIRKCYRDLTPVVFDTKIDKLRITGNPGIGKTYFGYYLLYLLALRDATIVYDNFNETRPIIFEGGKALVSDINGIERYLRRLDVWYIVDGKEPKEVNAKTILICSPRRDHYWNFAKYDGVVTVRFMPTWSLQEITKCRSE
;
A
#
# COMPACT_ATOMS: atom_id res chain seq x y z
N MET A 1 33.36 -55.19 25.41
CA MET A 1 32.56 -56.31 24.86
C MET A 1 31.52 -55.70 23.92
N TYR A 2 31.56 -56.07 22.64
CA TYR A 2 30.67 -55.63 21.55
C TYR A 2 29.49 -56.65 21.40
N PRO A 3 28.47 -56.41 20.54
CA PRO A 3 27.01 -56.42 20.80
C PRO A 3 26.32 -57.79 20.53
N PRO A 4 24.96 -57.89 20.51
CA PRO A 4 24.32 -57.98 19.18
C PRO A 4 22.88 -57.39 19.03
N TYR A 5 22.62 -57.08 17.75
CA TYR A 5 21.38 -56.79 16.99
C TYR A 5 20.17 -57.71 17.33
N LEU A 6 18.88 -57.43 17.04
CA LEU A 6 18.32 -57.27 15.68
C LEU A 6 16.74 -57.07 15.66
N PHE A 7 16.28 -56.12 14.81
CA PHE A 7 15.04 -56.01 13.97
C PHE A 7 13.57 -55.68 14.43
N ILE A 8 13.08 -54.50 13.97
CA ILE A 8 11.91 -54.16 13.07
C ILE A 8 10.44 -54.33 13.61
N LEU A 9 9.51 -53.33 13.61
CA LEU A 9 8.84 -52.57 12.51
C LEU A 9 8.20 -51.22 12.96
N LEU A 10 8.23 -50.23 12.05
CA LEU A 10 7.22 -49.21 11.67
C LEU A 10 6.68 -48.17 12.69
N TYR A 11 6.97 -46.88 12.49
CA TYR A 11 6.21 -45.96 11.62
C TYR A 11 6.87 -44.57 11.68
N ARG A 12 7.19 -43.97 10.51
CA ARG A 12 7.67 -42.59 10.40
C ARG A 12 6.50 -41.64 10.62
N ALA A 13 6.55 -40.81 11.66
CA ALA A 13 5.75 -39.59 11.74
C ALA A 13 6.69 -38.37 11.65
N SER A 14 6.67 -37.72 10.49
CA SER A 14 7.39 -36.47 10.23
C SER A 14 6.82 -35.35 11.11
N SER A 15 7.72 -34.64 11.80
CA SER A 15 7.41 -33.47 12.62
C SER A 15 6.82 -32.36 11.75
N LYS A 16 5.51 -32.14 11.83
CA LYS A 16 4.85 -30.94 11.31
C LYS A 16 4.95 -29.85 12.37
N ARG A 17 5.69 -28.78 12.07
CA ARG A 17 5.50 -27.47 12.74
C ARG A 17 4.05 -27.03 12.50
N VAL A 18 3.34 -26.75 13.59
CA VAL A 18 2.00 -26.17 13.57
C VAL A 18 2.10 -24.74 13.03
N LYS A 19 1.47 -24.49 11.88
CA LYS A 19 1.21 -23.14 11.37
C LYS A 19 0.00 -22.59 12.15
N THR A 20 0.11 -21.37 12.66
CA THR A 20 -1.03 -20.57 13.07
C THR A 20 -1.64 -19.95 11.81
N ASP A 21 -2.91 -20.27 11.53
CA ASP A 21 -3.64 -19.82 10.35
C ASP A 21 -3.96 -18.31 10.45
N HIS A 22 -3.05 -17.49 9.93
CA HIS A 22 -3.31 -16.13 9.44
C HIS A 22 -2.87 -16.13 7.98
N ASP A 23 -3.81 -16.37 7.07
CA ASP A 23 -3.49 -16.63 5.66
C ASP A 23 -3.13 -15.35 4.91
N GLU A 24 -1.86 -14.99 4.94
CA GLU A 24 -1.24 -14.12 3.94
C GLU A 24 -1.26 -14.86 2.60
N ILE A 25 -2.09 -14.39 1.68
CA ILE A 25 -2.24 -15.01 0.36
C ILE A 25 -1.33 -14.28 -0.62
N ASP A 26 -0.44 -15.06 -1.23
CA ASP A 26 0.39 -14.61 -2.35
C ASP A 26 -0.48 -14.49 -3.61
N ASP A 27 -0.65 -13.27 -4.12
CA ASP A 27 -1.43 -12.98 -5.32
C ASP A 27 -0.48 -12.71 -6.48
N GLU A 28 -0.46 -13.61 -7.48
CA GLU A 28 0.45 -13.53 -8.62
C GLU A 28 0.30 -12.21 -9.39
N SER A 29 -0.92 -11.71 -9.58
CA SER A 29 -1.18 -10.47 -10.31
C SER A 29 -0.69 -9.25 -9.52
N LEU A 30 -0.86 -9.29 -8.21
CA LEU A 30 -0.39 -8.25 -7.31
C LEU A 30 1.15 -8.21 -7.22
N ASN A 31 1.81 -9.37 -7.18
CA ASN A 31 3.26 -9.45 -7.24
C ASN A 31 3.80 -8.96 -8.59
N LYS A 32 3.16 -9.32 -9.70
CA LYS A 32 3.49 -8.76 -11.02
C LYS A 32 3.39 -7.24 -11.01
N PHE A 33 2.32 -6.68 -10.45
CA PHE A 33 2.18 -5.24 -10.23
C PHE A 33 3.34 -4.66 -9.41
N TRP A 34 3.66 -5.25 -8.27
CA TRP A 34 4.69 -4.71 -7.38
C TRP A 34 6.10 -4.77 -7.98
N GLN A 35 6.37 -5.77 -8.82
CA GLN A 35 7.60 -5.85 -9.59
C GLN A 35 7.64 -4.85 -10.74
N ALA A 36 6.51 -4.65 -11.43
CA ALA A 36 6.40 -3.70 -12.53
C ALA A 36 6.52 -2.25 -12.07
N ILE A 37 5.90 -1.88 -10.94
CA ILE A 37 5.91 -0.49 -10.46
C ILE A 37 7.33 -0.01 -10.12
N LYS A 38 8.21 -0.90 -9.63
CA LYS A 38 9.64 -0.59 -9.38
C LYS A 38 10.42 -0.27 -10.66
N LYS A 39 9.96 -0.77 -11.82
CA LYS A 39 10.58 -0.59 -13.14
C LYS A 39 9.83 0.40 -14.02
N ALA A 40 8.77 1.00 -13.50
CA ALA A 40 7.89 1.88 -14.25
C ALA A 40 8.61 3.17 -14.69
N SER A 41 8.33 3.61 -15.90
CA SER A 41 8.71 4.94 -16.38
C SER A 41 7.84 5.98 -15.67
N CYS A 42 8.45 7.09 -15.23
CA CYS A 42 7.74 8.16 -14.54
C CYS A 42 8.25 9.54 -14.97
N ASP A 43 7.70 10.03 -16.07
CA ASP A 43 7.86 11.43 -16.50
C ASP A 43 6.52 12.17 -16.34
N LYS A 44 5.80 12.35 -17.44
CA LYS A 44 4.45 12.93 -17.46
C LYS A 44 3.41 11.94 -16.96
N PHE A 45 3.62 10.68 -17.28
CA PHE A 45 2.80 9.56 -16.86
C PHE A 45 3.67 8.57 -16.09
N LEU A 46 3.05 7.89 -15.13
CA LEU A 46 3.56 6.68 -14.53
C LEU A 46 2.98 5.50 -15.31
N GLU A 47 3.85 4.78 -15.99
CA GLU A 47 3.49 3.72 -16.95
C GLU A 47 4.02 2.38 -16.47
N LEU A 48 3.10 1.46 -16.22
CA LEU A 48 3.43 0.06 -15.96
C LEU A 48 3.71 -0.66 -17.29
N SER A 49 4.47 -1.75 -17.25
CA SER A 49 4.67 -2.62 -18.43
C SER A 49 3.33 -3.10 -19.01
N GLU A 50 3.27 -3.33 -20.33
CA GLU A 50 2.03 -3.46 -21.13
C GLU A 50 0.98 -4.45 -20.58
N ASP A 51 1.40 -5.50 -19.87
CA ASP A 51 0.50 -6.52 -19.31
C ASP A 51 0.13 -6.32 -17.83
N THR A 52 0.53 -5.20 -17.23
CA THR A 52 0.35 -4.96 -15.80
C THR A 52 -0.58 -3.79 -15.54
N ARG A 53 -1.36 -3.90 -14.47
CA ARG A 53 -2.33 -2.89 -14.03
C ARG A 53 -2.11 -2.59 -12.56
N PHE A 54 -2.49 -1.39 -12.14
CA PHE A 54 -2.35 -0.98 -10.74
C PHE A 54 -3.08 -1.96 -9.81
N LEU A 55 -2.39 -2.36 -8.73
CA LEU A 55 -2.85 -3.36 -7.75
C LEU A 55 -3.21 -4.73 -8.35
N GLY A 56 -2.72 -5.06 -9.55
CA GLY A 56 -3.05 -6.33 -10.23
C GLY A 56 -4.50 -6.43 -10.70
N LYS A 57 -5.24 -5.31 -10.75
CA LYS A 57 -6.66 -5.31 -11.11
C LYS A 57 -6.87 -5.50 -12.60
N ARG A 58 -7.63 -6.52 -13.00
CA ARG A 58 -7.92 -6.84 -14.41
C ARG A 58 -8.45 -5.65 -15.22
N ASN A 59 -9.33 -4.84 -14.63
CA ASN A 59 -9.93 -3.65 -15.26
C ASN A 59 -9.37 -2.35 -14.68
N GLY A 60 -8.20 -2.40 -14.03
CA GLY A 60 -7.51 -1.23 -13.50
C GLY A 60 -6.80 -0.42 -14.60
N PRO A 61 -6.34 0.79 -14.28
CA PRO A 61 -5.46 1.54 -15.18
C PRO A 61 -4.09 0.86 -15.31
N SER A 62 -3.43 1.02 -16.46
CA SER A 62 -1.99 0.74 -16.67
C SER A 62 -1.13 2.00 -16.57
N THR A 63 -1.75 3.16 -16.78
CA THR A 63 -1.08 4.45 -16.91
C THR A 63 -1.75 5.47 -15.99
N LEU A 64 -0.94 6.35 -15.40
CA LEU A 64 -1.40 7.39 -14.50
C LEU A 64 -0.75 8.73 -14.84
N LEU A 65 -1.55 9.79 -15.07
CA LEU A 65 -1.00 11.15 -15.19
C LEU A 65 -0.40 11.60 -13.85
N ILE A 66 0.86 12.05 -13.88
CA ILE A 66 1.50 12.69 -12.74
C ILE A 66 1.13 14.17 -12.73
N ARG A 67 0.12 14.50 -11.91
CA ARG A 67 -0.35 15.87 -11.70
C ARG A 67 0.72 16.71 -10.99
N LYS A 68 0.79 18.01 -11.29
CA LYS A 68 1.73 18.93 -10.63
C LYS A 68 1.59 18.87 -9.10
N CYS A 69 0.35 18.84 -8.60
CA CYS A 69 0.08 18.77 -7.17
C CYS A 69 0.62 17.49 -6.51
N TYR A 70 0.81 16.39 -7.24
CA TYR A 70 1.43 15.18 -6.68
C TYR A 70 2.90 15.43 -6.34
N ARG A 71 3.61 16.14 -7.22
CA ARG A 71 4.99 16.56 -7.00
C ARG A 71 5.07 17.59 -5.87
N ASP A 72 4.16 18.56 -5.84
CA ASP A 72 4.12 19.60 -4.78
C ASP A 72 3.80 19.02 -3.38
N LEU A 73 3.03 17.92 -3.30
CA LEU A 73 2.71 17.24 -2.03
C LEU A 73 3.83 16.31 -1.55
N THR A 74 4.75 15.91 -2.43
CA THR A 74 5.81 14.93 -2.13
C THR A 74 6.70 15.35 -0.95
N PRO A 75 7.18 16.60 -0.85
CA PRO A 75 7.98 17.04 0.30
C PRO A 75 7.24 16.91 1.64
N VAL A 76 5.94 17.20 1.67
CA VAL A 76 5.12 17.08 2.89
C VAL A 76 4.92 15.62 3.28
N VAL A 77 4.74 14.74 2.29
CA VAL A 77 4.65 13.29 2.52
C VAL A 77 5.93 12.76 3.16
N PHE A 78 7.10 13.18 2.69
CA PHE A 78 8.38 12.68 3.18
C PHE A 78 8.97 13.47 4.36
N ASP A 79 8.26 14.48 4.87
CA ASP A 79 8.67 15.18 6.09
C ASP A 79 8.63 14.22 7.29
N THR A 80 9.80 13.96 7.88
CA THR A 80 9.96 13.05 9.02
C THR A 80 9.38 13.63 10.31
N LYS A 81 9.04 14.92 10.34
CA LYS A 81 8.38 15.57 11.47
C LYS A 81 6.87 15.36 11.48
N ILE A 82 6.29 14.84 10.40
CA ILE A 82 4.84 14.61 10.27
C ILE A 82 4.57 13.12 10.48
N ASP A 83 3.87 12.75 11.55
CA ASP A 83 3.51 11.36 11.80
C ASP A 83 2.25 10.95 11.05
N LYS A 84 1.30 11.89 10.92
CA LYS A 84 -0.05 11.64 10.42
C LYS A 84 -0.41 12.70 9.37
N LEU A 85 -0.58 12.29 8.13
CA LEU A 85 -0.88 13.19 7.01
C LEU A 85 -2.25 12.87 6.41
N ARG A 86 -3.17 13.83 6.43
CA ARG A 86 -4.45 13.74 5.71
C ARG A 86 -4.37 14.49 4.38
N ILE A 87 -4.58 13.79 3.29
CA ILE A 87 -4.78 14.36 1.95
C ILE A 87 -6.26 14.29 1.60
N THR A 88 -6.90 15.44 1.47
CA THR A 88 -8.34 15.53 1.20
C THR A 88 -8.69 16.42 0.02
N GLY A 89 -9.95 16.42 -0.38
CA GLY A 89 -10.50 17.21 -1.48
C GLY A 89 -11.72 16.55 -2.12
N ASN A 90 -12.36 17.25 -3.04
CA ASN A 90 -13.64 16.85 -3.66
C ASN A 90 -13.58 15.43 -4.25
N PRO A 91 -14.68 14.66 -4.26
CA PRO A 91 -14.74 13.38 -4.97
C PRO A 91 -14.28 13.50 -6.42
N GLY A 92 -13.64 12.45 -6.97
CA GLY A 92 -13.22 12.41 -8.37
C GLY A 92 -11.96 13.18 -8.77
N ILE A 93 -11.31 13.92 -7.87
CA ILE A 93 -10.11 14.72 -8.20
C ILE A 93 -8.80 13.89 -8.33
N GLY A 94 -8.86 12.55 -8.31
CA GLY A 94 -7.68 11.69 -8.44
C GLY A 94 -6.89 11.44 -7.15
N LYS A 95 -7.57 11.37 -6.00
CA LYS A 95 -6.94 11.11 -4.68
C LYS A 95 -6.37 9.70 -4.57
N THR A 96 -7.14 8.67 -4.94
CA THR A 96 -6.68 7.27 -5.01
C THR A 96 -5.43 7.13 -5.89
N TYR A 97 -5.41 7.83 -7.02
CA TYR A 97 -4.25 7.83 -7.91
C TYR A 97 -3.01 8.48 -7.31
N PHE A 98 -3.17 9.51 -6.45
CA PHE A 98 -2.05 9.99 -5.66
C PHE A 98 -1.51 8.87 -4.75
N GLY A 99 -2.38 8.06 -4.14
CA GLY A 99 -1.99 6.85 -3.41
C GLY A 99 -1.15 5.88 -4.23
N TYR A 100 -1.51 5.63 -5.49
CA TYR A 100 -0.71 4.79 -6.39
C TYR A 100 0.65 5.41 -6.74
N TYR A 101 0.70 6.72 -6.91
CA TYR A 101 1.96 7.43 -7.08
C TYR A 101 2.84 7.35 -5.81
N LEU A 102 2.24 7.36 -4.62
CA LEU A 102 2.98 7.11 -3.37
C LEU A 102 3.54 5.68 -3.31
N LEU A 103 2.77 4.68 -3.73
CA LEU A 103 3.27 3.30 -3.84
C LEU A 103 4.51 3.25 -4.72
N TYR A 104 4.51 3.93 -5.87
CA TYR A 104 5.67 4.03 -6.75
C TYR A 104 6.89 4.66 -6.04
N LEU A 105 6.72 5.85 -5.45
CA LEU A 105 7.82 6.54 -4.78
C LEU A 105 8.40 5.74 -3.61
N LEU A 106 7.56 5.02 -2.87
CA LEU A 106 7.97 4.18 -1.75
C LEU A 106 8.61 2.86 -2.24
N ALA A 107 8.15 2.30 -3.35
CA ALA A 107 8.76 1.14 -3.99
C ALA A 107 10.21 1.42 -4.41
N LEU A 108 10.47 2.62 -4.95
CA LEU A 108 11.84 3.06 -5.31
C LEU A 108 12.77 3.20 -4.10
N ARG A 109 12.22 3.37 -2.89
CA ARG A 109 12.96 3.47 -1.63
C ARG A 109 13.05 2.13 -0.90
N ASP A 110 12.51 1.07 -1.49
CA ASP A 110 12.33 -0.25 -0.89
C ASP A 110 11.67 -0.21 0.50
N ALA A 111 10.73 0.72 0.68
CA ALA A 111 10.01 0.87 1.95
C ALA A 111 8.97 -0.24 2.14
N THR A 112 8.73 -0.63 3.39
CA THR A 112 7.60 -1.49 3.76
C THR A 112 6.32 -0.66 3.81
N ILE A 113 5.28 -1.11 3.12
CA ILE A 113 4.01 -0.38 3.00
C ILE A 113 2.86 -1.30 3.39
N VAL A 114 1.94 -0.79 4.19
CA VAL A 114 0.59 -1.34 4.34
C VAL A 114 -0.37 -0.42 3.60
N TYR A 115 -1.03 -0.94 2.56
CA TYR A 115 -2.04 -0.24 1.78
C TYR A 115 -3.43 -0.79 2.13
N ASP A 116 -4.27 0.05 2.73
CA ASP A 116 -5.59 -0.35 3.22
C ASP A 116 -6.70 0.51 2.61
N ASN A 117 -7.42 -0.08 1.66
CA ASN A 117 -8.38 0.62 0.82
C ASN A 117 -9.82 0.20 1.17
N PHE A 118 -10.72 1.17 1.28
CA PHE A 118 -12.15 0.94 1.52
C PHE A 118 -12.82 0.02 0.50
N ASN A 119 -12.39 0.06 -0.76
CA ASN A 119 -12.95 -0.79 -1.81
C ASN A 119 -12.35 -2.21 -1.84
N GLU A 120 -11.34 -2.48 -1.01
CA GLU A 120 -10.74 -3.80 -0.89
C GLU A 120 -11.23 -4.48 0.38
N THR A 121 -11.49 -5.79 0.29
CA THR A 121 -11.90 -6.57 1.46
C THR A 121 -10.76 -6.77 2.46
N ARG A 122 -9.52 -6.66 1.99
CA ARG A 122 -8.31 -6.94 2.77
C ARG A 122 -7.19 -5.96 2.45
N PRO A 123 -6.41 -5.52 3.45
CA PRO A 123 -5.21 -4.73 3.23
C PRO A 123 -4.14 -5.51 2.47
N ILE A 124 -3.26 -4.76 1.81
CA ILE A 124 -2.13 -5.28 1.06
C ILE A 124 -0.84 -4.84 1.75
N ILE A 125 0.08 -5.77 1.95
CA ILE A 125 1.42 -5.50 2.45
C ILE A 125 2.39 -5.56 1.26
N PHE A 126 3.21 -4.54 1.10
CA PHE A 126 4.32 -4.52 0.15
C PHE A 126 5.65 -4.50 0.93
N GLU A 127 6.48 -5.53 0.77
CA GLU A 127 7.76 -5.65 1.47
C GLU A 127 8.75 -6.48 0.65
N GLY A 128 10.02 -6.04 0.55
CA GLY A 128 11.10 -6.86 -0.02
C GLY A 128 10.85 -7.41 -1.43
N GLY A 129 10.10 -6.67 -2.26
CA GLY A 129 9.71 -7.10 -3.60
C GLY A 129 8.51 -8.05 -3.68
N LYS A 130 7.84 -8.35 -2.57
CA LYS A 130 6.60 -9.13 -2.57
C LYS A 130 5.41 -8.27 -2.20
N ALA A 131 4.25 -8.70 -2.66
CA ALA A 131 2.97 -8.14 -2.29
C ALA A 131 2.05 -9.22 -1.75
N LEU A 132 1.51 -9.03 -0.55
CA LEU A 132 0.76 -10.03 0.19
C LEU A 132 -0.59 -9.45 0.59
N VAL A 133 -1.66 -10.19 0.33
CA VAL A 133 -2.98 -9.83 0.87
C VAL A 133 -3.08 -10.40 2.28
N SER A 134 -3.36 -9.54 3.25
CA SER A 134 -3.40 -9.90 4.67
C SER A 134 -4.75 -9.56 5.29
N ASP A 135 -5.08 -10.17 6.42
CA ASP A 135 -6.23 -9.73 7.21
C ASP A 135 -5.86 -8.55 8.13
N ILE A 136 -6.85 -8.07 8.88
CA ILE A 136 -6.68 -6.93 9.81
C ILE A 136 -5.68 -7.24 10.94
N ASN A 137 -5.53 -8.50 11.33
CA ASN A 137 -4.64 -8.93 12.41
C ASN A 137 -3.20 -9.08 11.89
N GLY A 138 -3.03 -9.59 10.67
CA GLY A 138 -1.75 -9.79 10.01
C GLY A 138 -0.99 -8.50 9.73
N ILE A 139 -1.70 -7.37 9.57
CA ILE A 139 -1.05 -6.06 9.41
C ILE A 139 -0.61 -5.43 10.74
N GLU A 140 -1.10 -5.87 11.91
CA GLU A 140 -0.84 -5.18 13.18
C GLU A 140 0.64 -5.16 13.55
N ARG A 141 1.36 -6.25 13.28
CA ARG A 141 2.81 -6.33 13.50
C ARG A 141 3.58 -5.31 12.67
N TYR A 142 3.10 -4.97 11.48
CA TYR A 142 3.70 -3.94 10.62
C TYR A 142 3.39 -2.56 11.15
N LEU A 143 2.14 -2.29 11.53
CA LEU A 143 1.70 -0.96 11.96
C LEU A 143 2.34 -0.49 13.28
N ARG A 144 2.92 -1.40 14.08
CA ARG A 144 3.68 -1.06 15.29
C ARG A 144 5.07 -0.50 15.01
N ARG A 145 5.59 -0.68 13.79
CA ARG A 145 6.94 -0.25 13.40
C ARG A 145 6.94 1.18 12.86
N LEU A 146 7.95 1.96 13.22
CA LEU A 146 8.12 3.36 12.78
C LEU A 146 8.62 3.49 11.33
N ASP A 147 9.25 2.45 10.79
CA ASP A 147 9.78 2.41 9.42
C ASP A 147 8.72 2.01 8.37
N VAL A 148 7.52 1.66 8.82
CA VAL A 148 6.40 1.26 7.95
C VAL A 148 5.55 2.46 7.55
N TRP A 149 5.16 2.48 6.28
CA TRP A 149 4.23 3.44 5.72
C TRP A 149 2.83 2.87 5.67
N TYR A 150 1.88 3.50 6.36
CA TYR A 150 0.48 3.07 6.36
C TYR A 150 -0.35 4.02 5.51
N ILE A 151 -0.73 3.57 4.30
CA ILE A 151 -1.55 4.36 3.38
C ILE A 151 -2.98 3.84 3.46
N VAL A 152 -3.92 4.71 3.82
CA VAL A 152 -5.33 4.38 3.96
C VAL A 152 -6.14 5.18 2.95
N ASP A 153 -6.95 4.51 2.12
CA ASP A 153 -7.79 5.16 1.11
C ASP A 153 -9.28 4.96 1.41
N GLY A 154 -9.99 6.07 1.57
CA GLY A 154 -11.44 6.09 1.59
C GLY A 154 -12.11 5.62 2.89
N LYS A 155 -11.35 5.36 3.96
CA LYS A 155 -11.89 4.96 5.28
C LYS A 155 -11.07 5.51 6.44
N GLU A 156 -11.62 5.42 7.65
CA GLU A 156 -10.90 5.82 8.86
C GLU A 156 -9.71 4.88 9.13
N PRO A 157 -8.49 5.42 9.35
CA PRO A 157 -7.32 4.62 9.66
C PRO A 157 -7.36 4.09 11.10
N LYS A 158 -6.46 3.15 11.41
CA LYS A 158 -6.14 2.78 12.80
C LYS A 158 -5.17 3.81 13.39
N GLU A 159 -5.27 4.06 14.70
CA GLU A 159 -4.26 4.81 15.45
C GLU A 159 -3.05 3.90 15.75
N VAL A 160 -1.91 4.21 15.14
CA VAL A 160 -0.73 3.33 15.10
C VAL A 160 0.57 4.12 15.05
N ASN A 161 1.69 3.45 15.35
CA ASN A 161 3.03 4.05 15.33
C ASN A 161 3.53 4.34 13.91
N ALA A 162 3.17 3.50 12.94
CA ALA A 162 3.52 3.70 11.54
C ALA A 162 3.14 5.11 11.06
N LYS A 163 3.92 5.62 10.10
CA LYS A 163 3.62 6.91 9.48
C LYS A 163 2.36 6.74 8.63
N THR A 164 1.30 7.44 8.99
CA THR A 164 -0.03 7.22 8.40
C THR A 164 -0.36 8.31 7.40
N ILE A 165 -0.70 7.92 6.17
CA ILE A 165 -1.20 8.79 5.11
C ILE A 165 -2.65 8.42 4.85
N LEU A 166 -3.57 9.27 5.29
CA LEU A 166 -4.99 9.14 5.03
C LEU A 166 -5.37 9.91 3.76
N ILE A 167 -5.89 9.20 2.77
CA ILE A 167 -6.43 9.73 1.53
C ILE A 167 -7.95 9.61 1.60
N CYS A 168 -8.68 10.73 1.70
CA CYS A 168 -10.13 10.66 1.87
C CYS A 168 -10.88 11.86 1.27
N SER A 169 -12.16 11.69 0.96
CA SER A 169 -13.07 12.82 0.71
C SER A 169 -13.27 13.64 1.99
N PRO A 170 -13.82 14.86 1.94
CA PRO A 170 -14.07 15.67 3.14
C PRO A 170 -15.22 15.14 4.02
N ARG A 171 -15.63 13.88 3.85
CA ARG A 171 -16.62 13.22 4.70
C ARG A 171 -16.06 13.03 6.11
N ARG A 172 -16.75 13.60 7.10
CA ARG A 172 -16.32 13.64 8.50
C ARG A 172 -16.00 12.25 9.05
N ASP A 173 -16.82 11.27 8.74
CA ASP A 173 -16.69 9.89 9.24
C ASP A 173 -15.38 9.22 8.85
N HIS A 174 -14.70 9.71 7.80
CA HIS A 174 -13.43 9.13 7.36
C HIS A 174 -12.22 9.65 8.14
N TYR A 175 -12.34 10.74 8.89
CA TYR A 175 -11.18 11.40 9.54
C TYR A 175 -11.45 11.93 10.95
N TRP A 176 -12.67 11.77 11.47
CA TRP A 176 -13.10 12.44 12.70
C TRP A 176 -12.13 12.22 13.86
N ASN A 177 -11.64 11.00 14.05
CA ASN A 177 -10.67 10.71 15.10
C ASN A 177 -9.23 10.89 14.64
N PHE A 178 -8.94 10.79 13.34
CA PHE A 178 -7.60 10.97 12.78
C PHE A 178 -6.94 12.31 13.17
N ALA A 179 -7.74 13.38 13.27
CA ALA A 179 -7.25 14.69 13.69
C ALA A 179 -6.81 14.75 15.16
N LYS A 180 -7.15 13.74 15.96
CA LYS A 180 -6.88 13.64 17.40
C LYS A 180 -5.79 12.62 17.72
N TYR A 181 -5.21 11.96 16.72
CA TYR A 181 -4.19 10.95 16.95
C TYR A 181 -2.91 11.56 17.49
N ASP A 182 -2.19 10.77 18.26
CA ASP A 182 -0.88 11.15 18.78
C ASP A 182 0.12 11.45 17.65
N GLY A 183 1.01 12.40 17.93
CA GLY A 183 2.04 12.89 17.00
C GLY A 183 1.64 14.14 16.23
N VAL A 184 2.46 14.50 15.25
CA VAL A 184 2.25 15.68 14.41
C VAL A 184 1.27 15.35 13.29
N VAL A 185 0.04 15.84 13.43
CA VAL A 185 -1.03 15.69 12.43
C VAL A 185 -1.04 16.88 11.48
N THR A 186 -0.97 16.61 10.18
CA THR A 186 -1.00 17.62 9.12
C THR A 186 -2.12 17.33 8.12
N VAL A 187 -2.77 18.39 7.63
CA VAL A 187 -3.79 18.32 6.58
C VAL A 187 -3.32 19.05 5.34
N ARG A 188 -3.53 18.46 4.16
CA ARG A 188 -3.40 19.12 2.85
C ARG A 188 -4.63 18.87 1.99
N PHE A 189 -4.94 19.86 1.17
CA PHE A 189 -6.04 19.81 0.21
C PHE A 189 -5.48 19.66 -1.20
N MET A 190 -5.97 18.68 -1.94
CA MET A 190 -5.58 18.49 -3.32
C MET A 190 -6.49 19.30 -4.25
N PRO A 191 -5.94 20.03 -5.23
CA PRO A 191 -6.73 20.83 -6.15
C PRO A 191 -7.54 19.96 -7.11
N THR A 192 -8.64 20.53 -7.63
CA THR A 192 -9.42 19.95 -8.72
C THR A 192 -8.59 19.83 -9.99
N TRP A 193 -9.05 19.00 -10.92
CA TRP A 193 -8.45 18.89 -12.25
C TRP A 193 -8.51 20.23 -12.99
N SER A 194 -7.40 20.59 -13.62
CA SER A 194 -7.37 21.68 -14.61
C SER A 194 -7.85 21.17 -15.97
N LEU A 195 -8.34 22.07 -16.81
CA LEU A 195 -8.72 21.73 -18.18
C LEU A 195 -7.54 21.13 -18.98
N GLN A 196 -6.34 21.63 -18.77
CA GLN A 196 -5.13 21.12 -19.41
C GLN A 196 -4.86 19.65 -19.04
N GLU A 197 -4.99 19.29 -17.75
CA GLU A 197 -4.84 17.90 -17.30
C GLU A 197 -5.91 16.99 -17.92
N ILE A 198 -7.17 17.45 -17.97
CA ILE A 198 -8.28 16.67 -18.55
C ILE A 198 -8.05 16.43 -20.05
N THR A 199 -7.71 17.47 -20.80
CA THR A 199 -7.44 17.35 -22.24
C THR A 199 -6.29 16.39 -22.49
N LYS A 200 -5.23 16.47 -21.68
CA LYS A 200 -4.07 15.59 -21.79
C LYS A 200 -4.41 14.12 -21.52
N CYS A 201 -5.25 13.83 -20.54
CA CYS A 201 -5.71 12.45 -20.29
C CYS A 201 -6.61 11.88 -21.40
N ARG A 202 -7.23 12.73 -22.22
CA ARG A 202 -8.11 12.30 -23.32
C ARG A 202 -7.37 12.08 -24.64
N SER A 203 -6.15 12.60 -24.76
CA SER A 203 -5.34 12.51 -25.98
C SER A 203 -4.37 11.33 -25.99
N GLU A 204 -4.29 10.60 -24.89
CA GLU A 204 -3.56 9.33 -24.74
C GLU A 204 -4.58 8.17 -24.74
#